data_AF-A0A9P7C2I1-F1
#
_entry.id   AF-A0A9P7C2I1-F1
#
_cell.length_a   1.000
_cell.length_b   1.000
_cell.length_c   1.000
_cell.angle_alpha   90.00
_cell.angle_beta   90.00
_cell.angle_gamma   90.00
#
_symmetry.space_group_name_H-M   'P 1'
#
loop_
_entity.id
_entity.type
_entity.pdbx_description
1 polymer ?
#
loop_
_entity_poly.entity_id
_entity_poly.type
_entity_poly.pdbx_seq_one_letter_code
_entity_poly.pdbx_strand_id
1 'polypeptide(L)'
;MTDEVAELVLNDNYRQNQALSLMERMAVKRLGSKQHFIRTLEQQGLLDRQIEFLPSDAEPSQRKARGQGLTRPELSVLLSYSKLVAFAQLLDSDIPEDPYLSKELQRYFPTPLQKKYADAMERHRLKRRHRPFHRRGRQGLRPPP
;
A
#
# COMPACT_ATOMS: atom_id res chain seq x y z
N MET A 1 12.95 -2.46 -25.44
CA MET A 1 12.27 -3.06 -24.27
C MET A 1 13.04 -2.78 -22.99
N THR A 2 14.36 -3.04 -22.92
CA THR A 2 15.17 -2.72 -21.73
C THR A 2 15.08 -1.23 -21.34
N ASP A 3 15.26 -0.32 -22.30
CA ASP A 3 15.20 1.13 -22.03
C ASP A 3 13.80 1.57 -21.57
N GLU A 4 12.75 1.01 -22.19
CA GLU A 4 11.36 1.28 -21.82
C GLU A 4 11.02 0.76 -20.41
N VAL A 5 11.49 -0.44 -20.06
CA VAL A 5 11.35 -0.96 -18.69
C VAL A 5 12.09 -0.07 -17.70
N ALA A 6 13.31 0.38 -18.03
CA ALA A 6 14.07 1.29 -17.19
C ALA A 6 13.33 2.61 -16.96
N GLU A 7 12.75 3.20 -18.01
CA GLU A 7 11.94 4.41 -17.92
C GLU A 7 10.70 4.22 -17.02
N LEU A 8 9.97 3.11 -17.18
CA LEU A 8 8.81 2.80 -16.34
C LEU A 8 9.19 2.65 -14.86
N VAL A 9 10.29 1.96 -14.57
CA VAL A 9 10.79 1.77 -13.20
C VAL A 9 11.21 3.10 -12.58
N LEU A 10 11.94 3.94 -13.33
CA LEU A 10 12.36 5.26 -12.87
C LEU A 10 11.14 6.16 -12.62
N ASN A 11 10.16 6.16 -13.52
CA ASN A 11 8.93 6.93 -13.36
C ASN A 11 8.16 6.52 -12.10
N ASP A 12 8.02 5.22 -11.85
CA ASP A 12 7.40 4.72 -10.62
C ASP A 12 8.16 5.19 -9.37
N ASN A 13 9.50 5.09 -9.38
CA ASN A 13 10.32 5.55 -8.27
C ASN A 13 10.15 7.06 -7.99
N TYR A 14 10.15 7.88 -9.04
CA TYR A 14 9.91 9.33 -8.91
C TYR A 14 8.53 9.62 -8.31
N ARG A 15 7.48 8.93 -8.77
CA ARG A 15 6.11 9.11 -8.25
C ARG A 15 6.01 8.71 -6.78
N GLN A 16 6.64 7.60 -6.36
CA GLN A 16 6.63 7.19 -4.96
C GLN A 16 7.34 8.22 -4.06
N ASN A 17 8.49 8.73 -4.49
CA ASN A 17 9.19 9.79 -3.77
C ASN A 17 8.39 11.09 -3.71
N GLN A 18 7.71 11.45 -4.81
CA GLN A 18 6.84 12.61 -4.86
C GLN A 18 5.65 12.47 -3.90
N ALA A 19 5.05 11.28 -3.82
CA ALA A 19 3.97 10.99 -2.87
C ALA A 19 4.43 11.23 -1.42
N LEU A 20 5.62 10.77 -1.05
CA LEU A 20 6.19 11.02 0.28
C LEU A 20 6.40 12.51 0.55
N SER A 21 6.91 13.26 -0.43
CA SER A 21 7.09 14.71 -0.30
C SER A 21 5.76 15.46 -0.14
N LEU A 22 4.69 15.02 -0.83
CA LEU A 22 3.35 15.57 -0.63
C LEU A 22 2.78 15.21 0.76
N MET A 23 2.96 13.97 1.20
CA MET A 23 2.54 13.53 2.53
C MET A 23 3.25 14.31 3.64
N GLU A 24 4.54 14.61 3.46
CA GLU A 24 5.36 15.39 4.38
C GLU A 24 4.90 16.85 4.47
N ARG A 25 4.64 17.50 3.32
CA ARG A 25 4.06 18.86 3.30
C ARG A 25 2.72 18.94 4.04
N MET A 26 1.99 17.84 4.12
CA MET A 26 0.72 17.73 4.84
C MET A 26 0.85 17.00 6.19
N ALA A 27 2.07 16.81 6.71
CA ALA A 27 2.33 15.93 7.84
C ALA A 27 1.56 16.38 9.10
N VAL A 28 1.65 17.67 9.42
CA VAL A 28 1.00 18.30 10.58
C VAL A 28 -0.52 18.38 10.40
N LYS A 29 -0.97 18.95 9.28
CA LYS A 29 -2.41 19.16 8.99
C LYS A 29 -3.20 17.85 8.99
N ARG A 30 -2.59 16.77 8.51
CA ARG A 30 -3.19 15.42 8.45
C ARG A 30 -2.65 14.49 9.55
N LEU A 31 -2.14 15.00 10.66
CA LEU A 31 -1.57 14.12 11.70
C LEU A 31 -2.64 13.23 12.34
N GLY A 32 -3.81 13.79 12.65
CA GLY A 32 -4.91 13.05 13.26
C GLY A 32 -5.42 11.89 12.39
N SER A 33 -5.52 12.10 11.07
CA SER A 33 -5.93 11.02 10.15
C SER A 33 -4.86 9.92 10.05
N LYS A 34 -3.58 10.28 10.07
CA LYS A 34 -2.48 9.29 10.11
C LYS A 34 -2.50 8.47 11.40
N GLN A 35 -2.72 9.11 12.56
CA GLN A 35 -2.88 8.41 13.83
C GLN A 35 -4.08 7.47 13.83
N HIS A 36 -5.21 7.92 13.29
CA HIS A 36 -6.40 7.07 13.18
C HIS A 36 -6.14 5.86 12.28
N PHE A 37 -5.42 6.05 11.16
CA PHE A 37 -5.04 4.96 10.28
C PHE A 37 -4.13 3.95 10.99
N ILE A 38 -3.11 4.39 11.73
CA ILE A 38 -2.26 3.51 12.55
C ILE A 38 -3.10 2.66 13.50
N ARG A 39 -3.98 3.29 14.29
CA ARG A 39 -4.85 2.57 15.23
C ARG A 39 -5.76 1.57 14.53
N THR A 40 -6.27 1.92 13.35
CA THR A 40 -7.12 1.02 12.55
C THR A 40 -6.33 -0.22 12.12
N LEU A 41 -5.09 -0.05 11.66
CA LEU A 41 -4.24 -1.16 11.27
C LEU A 41 -3.87 -2.07 12.45
N GLU A 42 -3.58 -1.48 13.63
CA GLU A 42 -3.33 -2.24 14.87
C GLU A 42 -4.56 -3.04 15.31
N GLN A 43 -5.74 -2.43 15.29
CA GLN A 43 -7.00 -3.11 15.63
C GLN A 43 -7.32 -4.27 14.68
N GLN A 44 -6.96 -4.13 13.41
CA GLN A 44 -7.05 -5.20 12.42
C GLN A 44 -5.90 -6.22 12.54
N GLY A 45 -4.94 -6.01 13.45
CA GLY A 45 -3.74 -6.83 13.66
C GLY A 45 -2.76 -6.81 12.49
N LEU A 46 -2.89 -5.83 11.58
CA LEU A 46 -2.06 -5.72 10.38
C LEU A 46 -0.73 -5.05 10.68
N LEU A 47 -0.67 -4.21 11.71
CA LEU A 47 0.49 -3.40 12.05
C LEU A 47 0.84 -3.58 13.53
N ASP A 48 2.14 -3.62 13.81
CA ASP A 48 2.71 -3.52 15.15
C ASP A 48 3.63 -2.28 15.18
N ARG A 49 3.28 -1.26 15.97
CA ARG A 49 4.03 0.00 16.00
C ARG A 49 5.45 -0.15 16.54
N GLN A 50 5.69 -1.13 17.41
CA GLN A 50 7.03 -1.33 17.98
C GLN A 50 7.97 -1.89 16.93
N ILE A 51 7.49 -2.85 16.13
CA ILE A 51 8.26 -3.45 15.04
C ILE A 51 8.52 -2.40 13.94
N GLU A 52 7.54 -1.55 13.65
CA GLU A 52 7.62 -0.54 12.60
C GLU A 52 8.24 0.80 13.06
N PHE A 53 8.68 0.89 14.32
CA PHE A 53 9.26 2.10 14.92
C PHE A 53 8.35 3.34 14.79
N LEU A 54 7.03 3.16 14.89
CA LEU A 54 6.05 4.24 14.84
C LEU A 54 5.81 4.85 16.23
N PRO A 55 5.57 6.17 16.32
CA PRO A 55 5.37 6.85 17.60
C PRO A 55 4.18 6.26 18.35
N SER A 56 4.18 6.26 19.69
CA SER A 56 3.04 5.87 20.53
C SER A 56 1.86 6.86 20.40
N ASP A 57 0.70 6.62 21.04
CA ASP A 57 -0.43 7.57 20.97
C ASP A 57 -0.19 8.90 21.71
N ALA A 58 0.72 8.93 22.68
CA ALA A 58 1.04 10.13 23.45
C ALA A 58 1.96 11.12 22.70
N GLU A 59 2.87 10.60 21.86
CA GLU A 59 3.88 11.42 21.16
C GLU A 59 3.30 12.38 20.11
N PRO A 60 2.36 12.00 19.23
CA PRO A 60 1.90 12.89 18.17
C PRO A 60 1.14 14.10 18.69
N SER A 61 0.48 14.01 19.85
CA SER A 61 -0.15 15.17 20.50
C SER A 61 0.89 16.21 20.91
N GLN A 62 2.03 15.77 21.44
CA GLN A 62 3.17 16.64 21.76
C GLN A 62 3.81 17.22 20.49
N ARG A 63 4.00 16.40 19.44
CA ARG A 63 4.52 16.86 18.15
C ARG A 63 3.59 17.91 17.52
N LYS A 64 2.27 17.70 17.56
CA LYS A 64 1.28 18.66 17.06
C LYS A 64 1.39 20.02 17.74
N ALA A 65 1.57 20.03 19.06
CA ALA A 65 1.75 21.27 19.83
C ALA A 65 3.03 22.03 19.42
N ARG A 66 4.05 21.32 18.91
CA ARG A 66 5.29 21.89 18.37
C ARG A 66 5.25 22.14 16.86
N GLY A 67 4.09 21.98 16.22
CA GLY A 67 3.95 22.12 14.76
C GLY A 67 4.68 21.03 13.97
N GLN A 68 4.93 19.87 14.58
CA GLN A 68 5.63 18.74 13.98
C GLN A 68 4.64 17.62 13.60
N GLY A 69 4.91 16.97 12.46
CA GLY A 69 4.14 15.83 11.97
C GLY A 69 4.90 14.52 12.10
N LEU A 70 4.47 13.51 11.34
CA LEU A 70 5.27 12.30 11.14
C LEU A 70 6.47 12.59 10.23
N THR A 71 7.57 11.87 10.47
CA THR A 71 8.81 11.95 9.70
C THR A 71 8.69 11.19 8.37
N ARG A 72 9.63 11.40 7.44
CA ARG A 72 9.63 10.69 6.15
C ARG A 72 9.69 9.16 6.30
N PRO A 73 10.51 8.57 7.18
CA PRO A 73 10.47 7.12 7.43
C PRO A 73 9.11 6.63 7.92
N GLU A 74 8.52 7.32 8.90
CA GLU A 74 7.20 6.98 9.44
C GLU A 74 6.11 7.09 8.34
N LEU A 75 6.18 8.10 7.47
CA LEU A 75 5.27 8.27 6.33
C LEU A 75 5.45 7.17 5.27
N SER A 76 6.68 6.69 5.07
CA SER A 76 6.97 5.58 4.16
C SER A 76 6.31 4.29 4.60
N VAL A 77 6.40 3.98 5.90
CA VAL A 77 5.69 2.84 6.52
C VAL A 77 4.19 2.96 6.24
N LEU A 78 3.57 4.11 6.55
CA LEU A 78 2.14 4.30 6.32
C LEU A 78 1.76 4.20 4.84
N LEU A 79 2.58 4.70 3.93
CA LEU A 79 2.34 4.58 2.49
C LEU A 79 2.37 3.10 2.07
N SER A 80 3.31 2.31 2.59
CA SER A 80 3.40 0.87 2.33
C SER A 80 2.15 0.13 2.81
N TYR A 81 1.75 0.33 4.07
CA TYR A 81 0.53 -0.28 4.60
C TYR A 81 -0.75 0.18 3.88
N SER A 82 -0.82 1.45 3.47
CA SER A 82 -1.92 1.96 2.66
C SER A 82 -2.04 1.20 1.34
N LYS A 83 -0.91 0.92 0.67
CA LYS A 83 -0.88 0.11 -0.55
C LYS A 83 -1.34 -1.32 -0.28
N LEU A 84 -0.85 -1.96 0.78
CA LEU A 84 -1.23 -3.34 1.12
C LEU A 84 -2.74 -3.47 1.41
N VAL A 85 -3.30 -2.56 2.19
CA VAL A 85 -4.73 -2.56 2.52
C VAL A 85 -5.58 -2.24 1.29
N ALA A 86 -5.24 -1.19 0.54
CA ALA A 86 -5.96 -0.84 -0.69
C ALA A 86 -5.91 -1.99 -1.70
N PHE A 87 -4.78 -2.65 -1.81
CA PHE A 87 -4.62 -3.80 -2.68
C PHE A 87 -5.50 -4.99 -2.25
N ALA A 88 -5.55 -5.31 -0.96
CA ALA A 88 -6.44 -6.34 -0.45
C ALA A 88 -7.92 -6.01 -0.70
N GLN A 89 -8.32 -4.75 -0.49
CA GLN A 89 -9.69 -4.28 -0.75
C GLN A 89 -10.05 -4.29 -2.23
N LEU A 90 -9.11 -3.89 -3.10
CA LEU A 90 -9.30 -3.95 -4.56
C LEU A 90 -9.59 -5.38 -5.02
N LEU A 91 -8.89 -6.36 -4.47
CA LEU A 91 -9.09 -7.76 -4.83
C LEU A 91 -10.39 -8.37 -4.32
N ASP A 92 -10.96 -7.81 -3.25
CA ASP A 92 -12.25 -8.22 -2.69
C ASP A 92 -13.43 -7.46 -3.32
N SER A 93 -13.13 -6.54 -4.25
CA SER A 93 -14.12 -5.75 -4.98
C SER A 93 -14.23 -6.20 -6.44
N ASP A 94 -15.27 -5.72 -7.14
CA ASP A 94 -15.46 -5.95 -8.58
C ASP A 94 -14.66 -4.98 -9.47
N ILE A 95 -13.79 -4.17 -8.87
CA ILE A 95 -12.95 -3.19 -9.56
C ILE A 95 -12.00 -3.84 -10.60
N PRO A 96 -11.35 -4.99 -10.33
CA PRO A 96 -10.48 -5.65 -11.32
C PRO A 96 -11.20 -6.12 -12.59
N GLU A 97 -12.51 -6.33 -12.50
CA GLU A 97 -13.39 -6.74 -13.59
C GLU A 97 -13.94 -5.54 -14.39
N ASP A 98 -13.74 -4.30 -13.91
CA ASP A 98 -14.19 -3.09 -14.60
C ASP A 98 -13.50 -2.94 -15.98
N PRO A 99 -14.27 -2.74 -17.07
CA PRO A 99 -13.72 -2.62 -18.43
C PRO A 99 -12.84 -1.38 -18.64
N TYR A 100 -13.09 -0.30 -17.91
CA TYR A 100 -12.28 0.91 -17.99
C TYR A 100 -10.93 0.70 -17.30
N LEU A 101 -10.92 0.08 -16.12
CA LEU A 101 -9.70 -0.19 -15.35
C LEU A 101 -8.88 -1.38 -15.87
N SER A 102 -9.50 -2.28 -16.61
CA SER A 102 -8.79 -3.37 -17.32
C SER A 102 -7.68 -2.84 -18.26
N LYS A 103 -7.79 -1.60 -18.74
CA LYS A 103 -6.76 -0.94 -19.57
C LYS A 103 -5.51 -0.55 -18.79
N GLU A 104 -5.63 -0.30 -17.48
CA GLU A 104 -4.49 0.06 -16.63
C GLU A 104 -3.54 -1.13 -16.43
N LEU A 105 -4.07 -2.36 -16.41
CA LEU A 105 -3.23 -3.57 -16.39
C LEU A 105 -2.33 -3.66 -17.61
N GLN A 106 -2.84 -3.35 -18.80
CA GLN A 106 -2.05 -3.39 -20.03
C GLN A 106 -0.98 -2.30 -20.04
N ARG A 107 -1.31 -1.09 -19.55
CA ARG A 107 -0.38 0.05 -19.45
C ARG A 107 0.81 -0.21 -18.51
N TYR A 108 0.68 -1.15 -17.59
CA TYR A 108 1.77 -1.56 -16.70
C TYR A 108 2.90 -2.29 -17.44
N PHE A 109 2.62 -2.93 -18.56
CA PHE A 109 3.62 -3.68 -19.32
C PHE A 109 4.25 -2.84 -20.44
N PRO A 110 5.50 -3.11 -20.83
CA PRO A 110 6.13 -2.53 -22.02
C PRO A 110 5.31 -2.76 -23.30
N THR A 111 5.32 -1.78 -24.20
CA THR A 111 4.58 -1.77 -25.47
C THR A 111 4.77 -3.03 -26.32
N PRO A 112 5.98 -3.63 -26.43
CA PRO A 112 6.15 -4.89 -27.15
C PRO A 112 5.34 -6.05 -26.57
N LEU A 113 5.20 -6.12 -25.24
CA LEU A 113 4.41 -7.16 -24.58
C LEU A 113 2.91 -6.91 -24.72
N GLN A 114 2.49 -5.64 -24.67
CA GLN A 114 1.10 -5.26 -24.91
C GLN A 114 0.63 -5.76 -26.28
N LYS A 115 1.39 -5.48 -27.35
CA LYS A 115 1.01 -5.88 -28.72
C LYS A 115 1.04 -7.39 -28.94
N LYS A 116 2.05 -8.07 -28.41
CA LYS A 116 2.28 -9.50 -28.68
C LYS A 116 1.41 -10.42 -27.82
N TYR A 117 0.98 -9.98 -26.64
CA TYR A 117 0.32 -10.83 -25.66
C TYR A 117 -0.96 -10.22 -25.09
N ALA A 118 -1.59 -9.24 -25.75
CA ALA A 118 -2.85 -8.63 -25.30
C ALA A 118 -3.90 -9.66 -24.87
N ASP A 119 -4.20 -10.65 -25.73
CA ASP A 119 -5.20 -11.69 -25.46
C ASP A 119 -4.80 -12.59 -24.27
N ALA A 120 -3.50 -12.85 -24.10
CA ALA A 120 -3.00 -13.65 -22.99
C ALA A 120 -3.02 -12.87 -21.67
N MET A 121 -2.80 -11.55 -21.71
CA MET A 121 -2.88 -10.66 -20.54
C MET A 121 -4.31 -10.57 -20.00
N GLU A 122 -5.32 -10.54 -20.87
CA GLU A 122 -6.73 -10.52 -20.44
C GLU A 122 -7.15 -11.78 -19.67
N ARG A 123 -6.58 -12.92 -20.06
CA ARG A 123 -6.84 -14.23 -19.44
C ARG A 123 -5.83 -14.56 -18.32
N HIS A 124 -4.90 -13.64 -18.04
CA HIS A 124 -3.79 -13.92 -17.15
C HIS A 124 -4.25 -13.96 -15.68
N ARG A 125 -3.68 -14.90 -14.92
CA ARG A 125 -3.98 -15.02 -13.48
C ARG A 125 -3.69 -13.74 -12.70
N LEU A 126 -2.69 -12.94 -13.08
CA LEU A 126 -2.39 -11.66 -12.42
C LEU A 126 -3.50 -10.61 -12.54
N LYS A 127 -4.45 -10.76 -13.49
CA LYS A 127 -5.63 -9.89 -13.54
C LYS A 127 -6.45 -9.95 -12.25
N ARG A 128 -6.44 -11.09 -11.55
CA ARG A 128 -7.22 -11.32 -10.32
C ARG A 128 -6.40 -11.78 -9.12
N ARG A 129 -5.13 -12.15 -9.30
CA ARG A 129 -4.41 -13.01 -8.35
C ARG A 129 -3.18 -12.32 -7.75
N HIS A 130 -3.41 -11.62 -6.65
CA HIS A 130 -2.73 -11.96 -5.41
C HIS A 130 -3.82 -12.31 -4.39
N ARG A 131 -4.39 -13.52 -4.46
CA ARG A 131 -5.28 -13.99 -3.38
C ARG A 131 -4.61 -13.69 -2.02
N PRO A 132 -5.32 -13.09 -1.06
CA PRO A 132 -4.72 -12.76 0.23
C PRO A 132 -4.16 -14.04 0.84
N PHE A 133 -2.98 -13.93 1.43
CA PHE A 133 -2.44 -14.93 2.33
C PHE A 133 -3.50 -15.10 3.43
N HIS A 134 -4.34 -16.14 3.33
CA HIS A 134 -5.30 -16.44 4.38
C HIS A 134 -4.51 -16.52 5.68
N ARG A 135 -4.81 -15.60 6.60
CA ARG A 135 -4.47 -15.75 8.02
C ARG A 135 -5.01 -17.10 8.45
N ARG A 136 -4.16 -18.12 8.47
CA ARG A 136 -4.40 -19.29 9.32
C ARG A 136 -4.49 -18.73 10.73
N GLY A 137 -5.69 -18.82 11.29
CA GLY A 137 -5.95 -18.41 12.65
C GLY A 137 -4.90 -19.02 13.57
N ARG A 138 -4.34 -18.17 14.44
CA ARG A 138 -3.82 -18.63 15.72
C ARG A 138 -5.03 -19.20 16.48
N GLN A 139 -5.36 -20.46 16.24
CA GLN A 139 -6.17 -21.22 17.18
C GLN A 139 -5.28 -21.46 18.40
N GLY A 140 -5.76 -20.96 19.54
CA GLY A 140 -5.11 -21.14 20.82
C GLY A 140 -4.95 -22.63 21.13
N LEU A 141 -3.70 -23.02 21.36
CA LEU A 141 -3.36 -24.25 22.06
C LEU A 141 -3.86 -24.12 23.51
N ARG A 142 -5.03 -24.70 23.81
CA ARG A 142 -5.34 -25.15 25.18
C ARG A 142 -4.69 -26.52 25.35
N PRO A 143 -3.94 -26.77 26.44
CA PRO A 143 -3.47 -28.12 26.73
C PRO A 143 -4.64 -28.99 27.25
N PRO A 144 -4.65 -30.30 26.95
CA PRO A 144 -5.64 -31.24 27.49
C PRO A 144 -5.43 -31.47 29.00
N PRO A 145 -6.44 -32.00 29.71
CA PRO A 145 -6.51 -32.06 31.18
C PRO A 145 -5.37 -32.84 31.85
#